data_AF-A0AAV3YFK4-F1
#
_entry.id   AF-A0AAV3YFK4-F1
#
_cell.length_a   1.000
_cell.length_b   1.000
_cell.length_c   1.000
_cell.angle_alpha   90.00
_cell.angle_beta   90.00
_cell.angle_gamma   90.00
#
_symmetry.space_group_name_H-M   'P 1'
#
loop_
_entity.id
_entity.type
_entity.pdbx_description
1 polymer ?
#
loop_
_entity_poly.entity_id
_entity_poly.type
_entity_poly.pdbx_seq_one_letter_code
_entity_poly.pdbx_strand_id
1 'polypeptide(L)'
;MSTLIEDPAIPLVGMNGKRGGKGSNLRSKLYTMRGGQSLNALSGSSEPEKAKRFENVGIRLALRKELYAKRKRICDVSLAMAILGILLMILETELAAAHIISRSDTASILLKMCMTASTVALLIFIFIYHKLGVQLFTVNNSMDDWRLAMTPMRICSALAEMVICMVHPIPGEFYIYWYTTESDGNISDMPVKVPLDVVLSLPMFLRLYLVCRFLMLHSRLYQDASSQSLGALNRIHFNFRFIFKSFMALYPDYFLCVFMISLFIVTSWTLRLCEMYNDAYHARVHGNFLNSMWLIAVSFLTVGYGDIVPNSYCGRGIAVLTGIMGTGCTALIVAVLARKLELSQAEKYVHNFVREIELGGRLKTEAANVVKCGWKLYKYHRIQNKTKEEERKVLQLQTKLLHSIYNIRELKNRRRRLTDNAVTLVEINKAQNETTRAVTAIRSGQAHLEERLAGVEATLALVYQKLCALHGEPAPYCQPPLTHQSRQDSKGQDHISSFLSIDRMDRLVSRGGDAAFKAHAVTGHGARSDRGTLIHTVGYIFGVAFETVVGLARSQDTSRLSDSSSIWMSRPL
;
A
#
# COMPACT_ATOMS: atom_id res chain seq x y z
N MET A 1 -4.46 -13.27 31.43
CA MET A 1 -4.91 -11.94 30.99
C MET A 1 -5.14 -12.00 29.49
N SER A 2 -6.18 -12.62 28.94
CA SER A 2 -7.63 -12.34 29.06
C SER A 2 -7.99 -10.87 28.85
N THR A 3 -8.12 -10.47 27.58
CA THR A 3 -9.07 -9.41 27.14
C THR A 3 -9.44 -9.61 25.66
N LEU A 4 -10.65 -10.17 25.47
CA LEU A 4 -11.65 -9.85 24.45
C LEU A 4 -11.18 -9.60 23.00
N ILE A 5 -11.22 -10.67 22.20
CA ILE A 5 -11.47 -10.59 20.77
C ILE A 5 -12.98 -10.34 20.61
N GLU A 6 -13.37 -9.08 20.46
CA GLU A 6 -14.71 -8.73 19.96
C GLU A 6 -14.76 -9.05 18.46
N ASP A 7 -15.27 -10.24 18.13
CA ASP A 7 -15.84 -10.51 16.82
C ASP A 7 -17.07 -9.61 16.64
N PRO A 8 -17.17 -8.77 15.59
CA PRO A 8 -18.45 -8.18 15.21
C PRO A 8 -19.29 -9.29 14.60
N ALA A 9 -19.97 -10.05 15.46
CA ALA A 9 -21.05 -10.92 15.09
C ALA A 9 -22.15 -10.05 14.46
N ILE A 10 -22.24 -10.08 13.13
CA ILE A 10 -23.47 -9.70 12.43
C ILE A 10 -24.54 -10.66 12.99
N PRO A 11 -25.59 -10.17 13.67
CA PRO A 11 -26.64 -11.04 14.15
C PRO A 11 -27.31 -11.63 12.92
N LEU A 12 -27.11 -12.93 12.71
CA LEU A 12 -27.93 -13.71 11.79
C LEU A 12 -29.34 -13.76 12.41
N VAL A 13 -30.16 -12.78 12.03
CA VAL A 13 -31.58 -12.76 12.35
C VAL A 13 -32.19 -14.06 11.83
N GLY A 14 -32.66 -14.92 12.75
CA GLY A 14 -33.53 -16.05 12.41
C GLY A 14 -33.07 -17.46 12.80
N MET A 15 -31.99 -17.66 13.57
CA MET A 15 -31.64 -19.00 14.07
C MET A 15 -31.95 -19.17 15.57
N ASN A 16 -33.23 -19.10 15.93
CA ASN A 16 -33.73 -19.70 17.16
C ASN A 16 -34.45 -21.01 16.81
N GLY A 17 -33.72 -22.13 16.89
CA GLY A 17 -34.27 -23.46 16.63
C GLY A 17 -33.24 -24.57 16.75
N LYS A 18 -33.09 -25.09 17.97
CA LYS A 18 -32.48 -26.39 18.33
C LYS A 18 -30.98 -26.58 18.00
N ARG A 19 -30.15 -26.26 19.00
CA ARG A 19 -28.85 -26.92 19.20
C ARG A 19 -29.10 -28.39 19.53
N GLY A 20 -28.65 -29.29 18.66
CA GLY A 20 -28.59 -30.71 18.92
C GLY A 20 -27.58 -31.40 18.00
N GLY A 21 -26.41 -31.75 18.57
CA GLY A 21 -25.61 -32.93 18.23
C GLY A 21 -25.07 -33.16 16.81
N LYS A 22 -23.75 -33.37 16.75
CA LYS A 22 -22.94 -34.03 15.69
C LYS A 22 -22.64 -33.22 14.43
N GLY A 23 -21.44 -32.62 14.46
CA GLY A 23 -20.72 -32.14 13.29
C GLY A 23 -20.19 -33.31 12.45
N SER A 24 -21.00 -33.78 11.53
CA SER A 24 -20.59 -34.55 10.34
C SER A 24 -21.85 -34.74 9.50
N ASN A 25 -21.91 -34.11 8.32
CA ASN A 25 -22.92 -34.30 7.24
C ASN A 25 -23.59 -33.03 6.67
N LEU A 26 -22.98 -31.84 6.80
CA LEU A 26 -23.42 -30.68 5.99
C LEU A 26 -23.19 -30.91 4.48
N ARG A 27 -22.17 -31.71 4.13
CA ARG A 27 -21.84 -32.07 2.74
C ARG A 27 -22.85 -33.05 2.13
N SER A 28 -23.44 -33.96 2.92
CA SER A 28 -24.42 -34.94 2.42
C SER A 28 -25.77 -34.26 2.13
N LYS A 29 -26.19 -33.30 2.96
CA LYS A 29 -27.50 -32.64 2.85
C LYS A 29 -27.67 -31.81 1.56
N LEU A 30 -26.57 -31.33 0.96
CA LEU A 30 -26.61 -30.58 -0.30
C LEU A 30 -26.68 -31.50 -1.54
N TYR A 31 -26.16 -32.74 -1.47
CA TYR A 31 -26.24 -33.69 -2.58
C TYR A 31 -27.50 -34.57 -2.53
N THR A 32 -28.14 -34.75 -1.38
CA THR A 32 -29.38 -35.54 -1.25
C THR A 32 -30.66 -34.79 -1.57
N MET A 33 -30.62 -33.48 -1.90
CA MET A 33 -31.79 -32.70 -2.34
C MET A 33 -32.09 -32.82 -3.85
N ARG A 34 -31.31 -33.63 -4.59
CA ARG A 34 -31.42 -33.76 -6.05
C ARG A 34 -31.67 -35.22 -6.49
N GLY A 35 -32.64 -35.87 -5.86
CA GLY A 35 -33.20 -37.15 -6.31
C GLY A 35 -34.71 -37.05 -6.27
N GLY A 36 -35.34 -36.83 -7.42
CA GLY A 36 -36.79 -36.78 -7.51
C GLY A 36 -37.40 -38.17 -7.31
N GLN A 37 -38.34 -38.28 -6.37
CA GLN A 37 -39.42 -39.26 -6.44
C GLN A 37 -40.72 -38.58 -6.00
N SER A 38 -41.69 -38.67 -6.90
CA SER A 38 -43.09 -38.35 -6.70
C SER A 38 -43.67 -39.25 -5.61
N LEU A 39 -44.32 -38.66 -4.60
CA LEU A 39 -45.39 -39.32 -3.85
C LEU A 39 -46.25 -38.28 -3.13
N ASN A 40 -47.55 -38.36 -3.43
CA ASN A 40 -48.65 -37.51 -2.98
C ASN A 40 -48.72 -37.38 -1.45
N ALA A 41 -48.94 -36.17 -0.95
CA ALA A 41 -49.69 -35.93 0.28
C ALA A 41 -50.26 -34.50 0.31
N LEU A 42 -51.59 -34.42 0.36
CA LEU A 42 -52.39 -33.24 0.68
C LEU A 42 -51.98 -32.64 2.03
N SER A 43 -51.76 -31.32 2.08
CA SER A 43 -52.37 -30.42 3.07
C SER A 43 -51.83 -29.00 2.87
N GLY A 44 -52.74 -28.03 2.83
CA GLY A 44 -52.45 -26.64 2.59
C GLY A 44 -51.87 -25.92 3.82
N SER A 45 -50.86 -25.09 3.58
CA SER A 45 -50.64 -23.83 4.31
C SER A 45 -49.72 -22.96 3.47
N SER A 46 -50.27 -21.89 2.90
CA SER A 46 -49.59 -20.90 2.07
C SER A 46 -48.98 -19.79 2.94
N GLU A 47 -47.73 -19.94 3.35
CA GLU A 47 -46.80 -18.90 3.83
C GLU A 47 -45.38 -19.51 3.95
N PRO A 48 -44.30 -18.83 3.54
CA PRO A 48 -44.10 -18.49 2.14
C PRO A 48 -42.77 -19.07 1.61
N GLU A 49 -42.72 -19.35 0.31
CA GLU A 49 -41.51 -19.70 -0.46
C GLU A 49 -40.33 -18.76 -0.19
N LYS A 50 -40.61 -17.50 0.20
CA LYS A 50 -39.62 -16.50 0.63
C LYS A 50 -38.80 -16.96 1.84
N ALA A 51 -39.42 -17.57 2.86
CA ALA A 51 -38.70 -18.05 4.05
C ALA A 51 -37.70 -19.16 3.70
N LYS A 52 -38.09 -20.12 2.86
CA LYS A 52 -37.20 -21.17 2.31
C LYS A 52 -36.07 -20.56 1.46
N ARG A 53 -36.34 -19.50 0.70
CA ARG A 53 -35.34 -18.78 -0.11
C ARG A 53 -34.30 -18.07 0.77
N PHE A 54 -34.70 -17.42 1.86
CA PHE A 54 -33.77 -16.77 2.80
C PHE A 54 -32.93 -17.80 3.57
N GLU A 55 -33.50 -18.94 3.95
CA GLU A 55 -32.77 -20.06 4.57
C GLU A 55 -31.68 -20.62 3.62
N ASN A 56 -32.01 -20.80 2.35
CA ASN A 56 -31.06 -21.23 1.31
C ASN A 56 -29.93 -20.21 1.09
N VAL A 57 -30.23 -18.91 1.14
CA VAL A 57 -29.21 -17.86 1.03
C VAL A 57 -28.29 -17.86 2.26
N GLY A 58 -28.84 -17.97 3.47
CA GLY A 58 -28.06 -18.06 4.70
C GLY A 58 -27.11 -19.26 4.72
N ILE A 59 -27.59 -20.43 4.31
CA ILE A 59 -26.77 -21.66 4.19
C ILE A 59 -25.63 -21.47 3.19
N ARG A 60 -25.89 -20.82 2.04
CA ARG A 60 -24.86 -20.53 1.04
C ARG A 60 -23.81 -19.53 1.53
N LEU A 61 -24.21 -18.50 2.27
CA LEU A 61 -23.28 -17.56 2.88
C LEU A 61 -22.40 -18.25 3.93
N ALA A 62 -22.98 -19.13 4.75
CA ALA A 62 -22.23 -19.93 5.72
C ALA A 62 -21.20 -20.85 5.03
N LEU A 63 -21.62 -21.57 3.97
CA LEU A 63 -20.72 -22.41 3.17
C LEU A 63 -19.59 -21.58 2.52
N ARG A 64 -19.90 -20.39 1.99
CA ARG A 64 -18.90 -19.47 1.42
C ARG A 64 -17.85 -19.10 2.48
N LYS A 65 -18.27 -18.70 3.68
CA LYS A 65 -17.35 -18.35 4.78
C LYS A 65 -16.45 -19.54 5.17
N GLU A 66 -17.02 -20.74 5.24
CA GLU A 66 -16.26 -21.96 5.55
C GLU A 66 -15.22 -22.29 4.46
N LEU A 67 -15.59 -22.19 3.18
CA LEU A 67 -14.69 -22.43 2.06
C LEU A 67 -13.54 -21.41 2.02
N TYR A 68 -13.79 -20.13 2.32
CA TYR A 68 -12.73 -19.13 2.47
C TYR A 68 -11.79 -19.47 3.62
N ALA A 69 -12.31 -19.88 4.78
CA ALA A 69 -11.50 -20.27 5.92
C ALA A 69 -10.62 -21.50 5.61
N LYS A 70 -11.18 -22.50 4.93
CA LYS A 70 -10.42 -23.68 4.46
C LYS A 70 -9.33 -23.28 3.46
N ARG A 71 -9.65 -22.43 2.49
CA ARG A 71 -8.68 -21.94 1.51
C ARG A 71 -7.52 -21.17 2.16
N LYS A 72 -7.81 -20.40 3.20
CA LYS A 72 -6.79 -19.71 4.01
C LYS A 72 -5.84 -20.70 4.68
N ARG A 73 -6.36 -21.69 5.42
CA ARG A 73 -5.52 -22.72 6.06
C ARG A 73 -4.63 -23.47 5.08
N ILE A 74 -5.16 -23.82 3.90
CA ILE A 74 -4.37 -24.50 2.87
C ILE A 74 -3.26 -23.58 2.32
N CYS A 75 -3.54 -22.28 2.18
CA CYS A 75 -2.50 -21.31 1.82
C CYS A 75 -1.38 -21.29 2.87
N ASP A 76 -1.73 -21.24 4.16
CA ASP A 76 -0.76 -21.20 5.27
C ASP A 76 0.11 -22.47 5.30
N VAL A 77 -0.52 -23.64 5.15
CA VAL A 77 0.19 -24.93 5.09
C VAL A 77 1.07 -25.03 3.83
N SER A 78 0.58 -24.58 2.67
CA SER A 78 1.39 -24.56 1.44
C SER A 78 2.62 -23.66 1.59
N LEU A 79 2.48 -22.50 2.24
CA LEU A 79 3.62 -21.62 2.51
C LEU A 79 4.62 -22.28 3.46
N ALA A 80 4.15 -22.91 4.54
CA ALA A 80 5.02 -23.62 5.48
C ALA A 80 5.83 -24.74 4.79
N MET A 81 5.18 -25.53 3.93
CA MET A 81 5.87 -26.58 3.17
C MET A 81 6.87 -26.01 2.14
N ALA A 82 6.55 -24.89 1.49
CA ALA A 82 7.47 -24.22 0.57
C ALA A 82 8.71 -23.67 1.30
N ILE A 83 8.53 -23.02 2.45
CA ILE A 83 9.63 -22.52 3.29
C ILE A 83 10.47 -23.69 3.81
N LEU A 84 9.84 -24.77 4.28
CA LEU A 84 10.54 -25.98 4.72
C LEU A 84 11.41 -26.55 3.60
N GLY A 85 10.89 -26.63 2.37
CA GLY A 85 11.67 -27.09 1.22
C GLY A 85 12.88 -26.21 0.91
N ILE A 86 12.73 -24.88 0.97
CA ILE A 86 13.83 -23.92 0.78
C ILE A 86 14.87 -24.05 1.90
N LEU A 87 14.43 -24.19 3.16
CA LEU A 87 15.35 -24.35 4.30
C LEU A 87 16.13 -25.66 4.23
N LEU A 88 15.47 -26.78 3.86
CA LEU A 88 16.15 -28.06 3.66
C LEU A 88 17.17 -27.99 2.52
N MET A 89 16.86 -27.26 1.44
CA MET A 89 17.78 -27.01 0.34
C MET A 89 18.99 -26.16 0.76
N ILE A 90 18.78 -25.09 1.52
CA ILE A 90 19.86 -24.27 2.09
C ILE A 90 20.74 -25.13 3.01
N LEU A 91 20.12 -25.96 3.85
CA LEU A 91 20.83 -26.81 4.80
C LEU A 91 21.69 -27.85 4.09
N GLU A 92 21.16 -28.55 3.09
CA GLU A 92 21.93 -29.53 2.32
C GLU A 92 23.09 -28.87 1.56
N THR A 93 22.86 -27.72 0.94
CA THR A 93 23.91 -27.02 0.20
C THR A 93 25.03 -26.51 1.11
N GLU A 94 24.74 -26.02 2.32
CA GLU A 94 25.79 -25.63 3.29
C GLU A 94 26.53 -26.81 3.89
N LEU A 95 25.82 -27.89 4.24
CA LEU A 95 26.47 -29.07 4.80
C LEU A 95 27.42 -29.71 3.78
N ALA A 96 27.04 -29.70 2.50
CA ALA A 96 27.90 -30.10 1.40
C ALA A 96 29.06 -29.11 1.17
N ALA A 97 28.82 -27.80 1.31
CA ALA A 97 29.86 -26.77 1.19
C ALA A 97 30.92 -26.85 2.31
N ALA A 98 30.49 -27.13 3.54
CA ALA A 98 31.35 -27.25 4.71
C ALA A 98 32.17 -28.55 4.74
N HIS A 99 32.03 -29.43 3.74
CA HIS A 99 32.70 -30.74 3.64
C HIS A 99 32.41 -31.68 4.83
N ILE A 100 31.34 -31.42 5.60
CA ILE A 100 30.93 -32.26 6.74
C ILE A 100 30.18 -33.49 6.23
N ILE A 101 29.41 -33.35 5.15
CA ILE A 101 28.63 -34.42 4.52
C ILE A 101 29.07 -34.54 3.06
N SER A 102 29.52 -35.73 2.67
CA SER A 102 29.79 -36.05 1.27
C SER A 102 28.46 -36.22 0.52
N ARG A 103 28.42 -35.84 -0.77
CA ARG A 103 27.17 -35.91 -1.55
C ARG A 103 26.61 -37.33 -1.69
N SER A 104 27.48 -38.33 -1.60
CA SER A 104 27.17 -39.76 -1.62
C SER A 104 26.71 -40.32 -0.26
N ASP A 105 26.82 -39.55 0.82
CA ASP A 105 26.45 -40.02 2.15
C ASP A 105 24.93 -40.19 2.25
N THR A 106 24.53 -41.16 3.07
CA THR A 106 23.12 -41.44 3.37
C THR A 106 22.38 -40.23 3.92
N ALA A 107 23.07 -39.35 4.66
CA ALA A 107 22.53 -38.11 5.19
C ALA A 107 22.13 -37.12 4.08
N SER A 108 22.97 -36.94 3.05
CA SER A 108 22.68 -36.11 1.88
C SER A 108 21.46 -36.65 1.11
N ILE A 109 21.44 -37.96 0.88
CA ILE A 109 20.31 -38.63 0.21
C ILE A 109 19.01 -38.48 1.01
N LEU A 110 19.06 -38.63 2.34
CA LEU A 110 17.90 -38.45 3.21
C LEU A 110 17.37 -37.01 3.17
N LEU A 111 18.25 -36.01 3.21
CA LEU A 111 17.85 -34.60 3.09
C LEU A 111 17.17 -34.34 1.73
N LYS A 112 17.72 -34.88 0.64
CA LYS A 112 17.11 -34.77 -0.70
C LYS A 112 15.76 -35.49 -0.78
N MET A 113 15.59 -36.64 -0.12
CA MET A 113 14.30 -37.33 0.00
C MET A 113 13.28 -36.53 0.82
N CYS A 114 13.71 -35.88 1.90
CA CYS A 114 12.86 -34.97 2.67
C CYS A 114 12.44 -33.75 1.84
N MET A 115 13.35 -33.22 1.00
CA MET A 115 13.02 -32.18 0.05
C MET A 115 11.94 -32.65 -0.93
N THR A 116 12.10 -33.80 -1.59
CA THR A 116 11.08 -34.30 -2.54
C THR A 116 9.74 -34.59 -1.87
N ALA A 117 9.74 -35.13 -0.65
CA ALA A 117 8.51 -35.34 0.11
C ALA A 117 7.81 -33.99 0.39
N SER A 118 8.56 -32.94 0.73
CA SER A 118 8.01 -31.60 0.96
C SER A 118 7.42 -30.98 -0.30
N THR A 119 8.01 -31.23 -1.48
CA THR A 119 7.51 -30.70 -2.76
C THR A 119 6.27 -31.43 -3.23
N VAL A 120 6.21 -32.75 -3.08
CA VAL A 120 4.99 -33.53 -3.39
C VAL A 120 3.84 -33.07 -2.51
N ALA A 121 4.08 -32.90 -1.20
CA ALA A 121 3.08 -32.34 -0.30
C ALA A 121 2.62 -30.92 -0.71
N LEU A 122 3.57 -30.05 -1.07
CA LEU A 122 3.28 -28.70 -1.58
C LEU A 122 2.37 -28.74 -2.82
N LEU A 123 2.68 -29.60 -3.79
CA LEU A 123 1.89 -29.75 -5.02
C LEU A 123 0.45 -30.22 -4.73
N ILE A 124 0.28 -31.16 -3.79
CA ILE A 124 -1.05 -31.59 -3.33
C ILE A 124 -1.82 -30.41 -2.73
N PHE A 125 -1.19 -29.59 -1.89
CA PHE A 125 -1.86 -28.41 -1.31
C PHE A 125 -2.19 -27.34 -2.36
N ILE A 126 -1.32 -27.10 -3.35
CA ILE A 126 -1.60 -26.18 -4.45
C ILE A 126 -2.78 -26.67 -5.29
N PHE A 127 -2.86 -27.98 -5.56
CA PHE A 127 -4.00 -28.57 -6.25
C PHE A 127 -5.30 -28.39 -5.47
N ILE A 128 -5.29 -28.68 -4.15
CA ILE A 128 -6.48 -28.49 -3.31
C ILE A 128 -6.86 -27.00 -3.23
N TYR A 129 -5.88 -26.07 -3.19
CA TYR A 129 -6.14 -24.64 -3.22
C TYR A 129 -6.90 -24.21 -4.50
N HIS A 130 -6.49 -24.71 -5.67
CA HIS A 130 -7.19 -24.43 -6.93
C HIS A 130 -8.59 -25.05 -6.96
N LYS A 131 -8.73 -26.28 -6.46
CA LYS A 131 -10.04 -26.94 -6.30
C LYS A 131 -10.99 -26.13 -5.42
N LEU A 132 -10.54 -25.67 -4.25
CA LEU A 132 -11.33 -24.79 -3.37
C LEU A 132 -11.68 -23.48 -4.07
N GLY A 133 -10.75 -22.94 -4.88
CA GLY A 133 -11.01 -21.76 -5.70
C GLY A 133 -12.09 -21.99 -6.77
N VAL A 134 -12.19 -23.17 -7.37
CA VAL A 134 -13.28 -23.52 -8.32
C VAL A 134 -14.59 -23.66 -7.56
N GLN A 135 -14.59 -24.38 -6.43
CA GLN A 135 -15.78 -24.56 -5.58
C GLN A 135 -16.35 -23.24 -5.07
N LEU A 136 -15.48 -22.28 -4.76
CA LEU A 136 -15.92 -20.96 -4.34
C LEU A 136 -16.60 -20.18 -5.46
N PHE A 137 -16.12 -20.34 -6.69
CA PHE A 137 -16.71 -19.71 -7.87
C PHE A 137 -18.08 -20.31 -8.21
N THR A 138 -18.22 -21.64 -8.13
CA THR A 138 -19.52 -22.30 -8.35
C THR A 138 -20.55 -21.88 -7.30
N VAL A 139 -20.15 -21.80 -6.02
CA VAL A 139 -21.03 -21.36 -4.93
C VAL A 139 -21.43 -19.89 -5.10
N ASN A 140 -20.56 -19.00 -5.58
CA ASN A 140 -20.91 -17.60 -5.83
C ASN A 140 -21.91 -17.44 -6.98
N ASN A 141 -21.73 -18.19 -8.06
CA ASN A 141 -22.57 -18.09 -9.27
C ASN A 141 -23.79 -19.02 -9.27
N SER A 142 -23.98 -19.83 -8.22
CA SER A 142 -25.07 -20.83 -8.14
C SER A 142 -25.01 -21.86 -9.28
N MET A 143 -23.80 -22.26 -9.67
CA MET A 143 -23.58 -23.20 -10.77
C MET A 143 -23.45 -24.62 -10.22
N ASP A 144 -24.20 -25.55 -10.80
CA ASP A 144 -24.20 -26.96 -10.39
C ASP A 144 -22.99 -27.74 -10.93
N ASP A 145 -22.53 -27.39 -12.14
CA ASP A 145 -21.42 -28.06 -12.80
C ASP A 145 -20.10 -27.32 -12.64
N TRP A 146 -19.13 -27.98 -11.99
CA TRP A 146 -17.77 -27.43 -11.82
C TRP A 146 -17.02 -27.27 -13.15
N ARG A 147 -17.39 -28.05 -14.18
CA ARG A 147 -16.77 -27.99 -15.51
C ARG A 147 -16.98 -26.62 -16.15
N LEU A 148 -18.17 -26.03 -15.95
CA LEU A 148 -18.51 -24.71 -16.48
C LEU A 148 -17.77 -23.58 -15.75
N ALA A 149 -17.30 -23.82 -14.53
CA ALA A 149 -16.44 -22.90 -13.78
C ALA A 149 -14.95 -22.99 -14.17
N MET A 150 -14.56 -23.96 -15.00
CA MET A 150 -13.17 -24.20 -15.37
C MET A 150 -12.84 -23.56 -16.72
N THR A 151 -12.21 -22.39 -16.67
CA THR A 151 -11.73 -21.69 -17.88
C THR A 151 -10.34 -22.19 -18.28
N PRO A 152 -10.00 -22.20 -19.60
CA PRO A 152 -8.68 -22.64 -20.06
C PRO A 152 -7.56 -21.79 -19.48
N MET A 153 -7.75 -20.48 -19.35
CA MET A 153 -6.78 -19.58 -18.72
C MET A 153 -6.49 -19.94 -17.25
N ARG A 154 -7.51 -20.39 -16.50
CA ARG A 154 -7.37 -20.82 -15.11
C ARG A 154 -6.63 -22.15 -15.01
N ILE A 155 -6.88 -23.08 -15.95
CA ILE A 155 -6.13 -24.33 -16.06
C ILE A 155 -4.66 -24.04 -16.38
N CYS A 156 -4.39 -23.21 -17.38
CA CYS A 156 -3.01 -22.84 -17.74
C CYS A 156 -2.27 -22.17 -16.58
N SER A 157 -2.92 -21.24 -15.86
CA SER A 157 -2.33 -20.62 -14.67
C SER A 157 -2.05 -21.64 -13.55
N ALA A 158 -2.96 -22.60 -13.33
CA ALA A 158 -2.78 -23.65 -12.33
C ALA A 158 -1.64 -24.62 -12.71
N LEU A 159 -1.55 -24.98 -13.99
CA LEU A 159 -0.48 -25.83 -14.52
C LEU A 159 0.88 -25.13 -14.42
N ALA A 160 0.97 -23.87 -14.84
CA ALA A 160 2.19 -23.08 -14.71
C ALA A 160 2.66 -23.00 -13.25
N GLU A 161 1.72 -22.82 -12.32
CA GLU A 161 2.03 -22.79 -10.89
C GLU A 161 2.55 -24.14 -10.36
N MET A 162 1.93 -25.24 -10.78
CA MET A 162 2.40 -26.58 -10.44
C MET A 162 3.79 -26.84 -11.03
N VAL A 163 4.06 -26.45 -12.28
CA VAL A 163 5.38 -26.59 -12.92
C VAL A 163 6.44 -25.82 -12.14
N ILE A 164 6.18 -24.56 -11.80
CA ILE A 164 7.08 -23.72 -11.00
C ILE A 164 7.40 -24.39 -9.65
N CYS A 165 6.39 -24.93 -8.97
CA CYS A 165 6.58 -25.57 -7.67
C CYS A 165 7.14 -26.99 -7.75
N MET A 166 7.07 -27.64 -8.91
CA MET A 166 7.57 -28.99 -9.14
C MET A 166 9.10 -29.02 -9.25
N VAL A 167 9.74 -27.95 -9.71
CA VAL A 167 11.21 -27.92 -9.83
C VAL A 167 11.86 -27.96 -8.45
N HIS A 168 12.74 -28.94 -8.22
CA HIS A 168 13.55 -29.13 -7.02
C HIS A 168 14.75 -30.06 -7.32
N PRO A 169 15.84 -30.01 -6.54
CA PRO A 169 16.94 -30.97 -6.66
C PRO A 169 16.41 -32.37 -6.37
N ILE A 170 16.54 -33.26 -7.36
CA ILE A 170 16.09 -34.64 -7.29
C ILE A 170 17.18 -35.48 -6.62
N PRO A 171 16.84 -36.44 -5.74
CA PRO A 171 17.80 -37.35 -5.14
C PRO A 171 18.50 -38.16 -6.24
N GLY A 172 19.78 -37.88 -6.43
CA GLY A 172 20.63 -38.51 -7.44
C GLY A 172 21.91 -37.71 -7.65
N GLU A 173 22.91 -38.34 -8.27
CA GLU A 173 24.15 -37.69 -8.65
C GLU A 173 24.15 -37.37 -10.14
N PHE A 174 23.60 -36.21 -10.49
CA PHE A 174 23.62 -35.69 -11.86
C PHE A 174 24.56 -34.50 -11.95
N TYR A 175 25.42 -34.49 -12.96
CA TYR A 175 26.41 -33.44 -13.17
C TYR A 175 26.22 -32.82 -14.55
N ILE A 176 26.35 -31.50 -14.62
CA ILE A 176 26.39 -30.72 -15.85
C ILE A 176 27.78 -30.10 -15.97
N TYR A 177 28.27 -30.00 -17.20
CA TYR A 177 29.51 -29.33 -17.54
C TYR A 177 29.19 -27.93 -18.08
N TRP A 178 29.79 -26.89 -17.53
CA TRP A 178 29.70 -25.54 -18.07
C TRP A 178 31.06 -24.87 -18.21
N TYR A 179 31.16 -23.92 -19.14
CA TYR A 179 32.38 -23.16 -19.40
C TYR A 179 32.44 -21.93 -18.49
N THR A 180 33.62 -21.64 -17.95
CA THR A 180 33.88 -20.41 -17.21
C THR A 180 34.66 -19.44 -18.09
N THR A 181 34.42 -18.14 -17.95
CA THR A 181 35.26 -17.12 -18.58
C THR A 181 36.19 -16.57 -17.53
N GLU A 182 37.49 -16.67 -17.80
CA GLU A 182 38.53 -16.15 -16.93
C GLU A 182 38.53 -14.61 -16.95
N SER A 183 39.17 -13.98 -15.95
CA SER A 183 39.22 -12.52 -15.82
C SER A 183 39.85 -11.81 -17.02
N ASP A 184 40.68 -12.52 -17.79
CA ASP A 184 41.34 -12.01 -19.01
C ASP A 184 40.44 -12.06 -20.26
N GLY A 185 39.17 -12.46 -20.09
CA GLY A 185 38.20 -12.58 -21.19
C GLY A 185 38.36 -13.84 -22.04
N ASN A 186 39.35 -14.68 -21.73
CA ASN A 186 39.54 -15.97 -22.38
C ASN A 186 38.58 -17.02 -21.78
N ILE A 187 38.02 -17.88 -22.64
CA ILE A 187 37.16 -18.97 -22.19
C ILE A 187 38.07 -20.08 -21.67
N SER A 188 37.81 -20.60 -20.47
CA SER A 188 38.57 -21.73 -19.93
C SER A 188 38.37 -22.96 -20.83
N ASP A 189 39.45 -23.54 -21.35
CA ASP A 189 39.41 -24.71 -22.25
C ASP A 189 38.87 -25.98 -21.56
N MET A 190 38.88 -26.02 -20.23
CA MET A 190 38.39 -27.15 -19.43
C MET A 190 37.00 -26.85 -18.83
N PRO A 191 35.96 -27.61 -19.18
CA PRO A 191 34.63 -27.42 -18.60
C PRO A 191 34.59 -27.89 -17.14
N VAL A 192 34.00 -27.07 -16.27
CA VAL A 192 33.89 -27.34 -14.84
C VAL A 192 32.69 -28.26 -14.57
N LYS A 193 32.89 -29.31 -13.77
CA LYS A 193 31.85 -30.27 -13.37
C LYS A 193 31.01 -29.70 -12.22
N VAL A 194 29.77 -29.31 -12.49
CA VAL A 194 28.86 -28.75 -11.48
C VAL A 194 27.65 -29.65 -11.28
N PRO A 195 27.23 -29.91 -10.02
CA PRO A 195 26.03 -30.71 -9.75
C PRO A 195 24.78 -30.01 -10.27
N LEU A 196 23.87 -30.78 -10.87
CA LEU A 196 22.56 -30.32 -11.37
C LEU A 196 21.73 -29.64 -10.27
N ASP A 197 21.97 -29.99 -9.00
CA ASP A 197 21.33 -29.42 -7.82
C ASP A 197 21.46 -27.89 -7.77
N VAL A 198 22.58 -27.33 -8.25
CA VAL A 198 22.82 -25.88 -8.28
C VAL A 198 21.85 -25.19 -9.23
N VAL A 199 21.65 -25.74 -10.43
CA VAL A 199 20.71 -25.16 -11.41
C VAL A 199 19.27 -25.30 -10.93
N LEU A 200 18.93 -26.44 -10.31
CA LEU A 200 17.57 -26.71 -9.82
C LEU A 200 17.25 -25.97 -8.50
N SER A 201 18.25 -25.50 -7.76
CA SER A 201 18.08 -24.69 -6.54
C SER A 201 17.60 -23.26 -6.83
N LEU A 202 18.05 -22.65 -7.94
CA LEU A 202 17.66 -21.29 -8.34
C LEU A 202 16.14 -21.13 -8.53
N PRO A 203 15.45 -21.96 -9.34
CA PRO A 203 14.00 -21.89 -9.49
C PRO A 203 13.25 -22.28 -8.21
N MET A 204 13.90 -22.90 -7.21
CA MET A 204 13.25 -23.17 -5.93
C MET A 204 12.90 -21.87 -5.19
N PHE A 205 13.71 -20.82 -5.32
CA PHE A 205 13.40 -19.50 -4.76
C PHE A 205 12.18 -18.83 -5.41
N LEU A 206 11.80 -19.25 -6.62
CA LEU A 206 10.58 -18.74 -7.26
C LEU A 206 9.35 -19.01 -6.39
N ARG A 207 9.35 -20.08 -5.58
CA ARG A 207 8.29 -20.42 -4.60
C ARG A 207 8.01 -19.31 -3.58
N LEU A 208 8.92 -18.35 -3.39
CA LEU A 208 8.67 -17.18 -2.54
C LEU A 208 7.46 -16.33 -3.04
N TYR A 209 6.97 -16.50 -4.27
CA TYR A 209 5.69 -15.91 -4.70
C TYR A 209 4.51 -16.32 -3.80
N LEU A 210 4.58 -17.49 -3.14
CA LEU A 210 3.57 -17.96 -2.19
C LEU A 210 3.46 -17.03 -0.97
N VAL A 211 4.54 -16.33 -0.60
CA VAL A 211 4.51 -15.29 0.44
C VAL A 211 3.60 -14.14 0.01
N CYS A 212 3.70 -13.70 -1.26
CA CYS A 212 2.82 -12.66 -1.81
C CYS A 212 1.35 -13.08 -1.77
N ARG A 213 1.05 -14.35 -2.05
CA ARG A 213 -0.30 -14.91 -1.92
C ARG A 213 -0.77 -14.92 -0.47
N PHE A 214 0.05 -15.40 0.46
CA PHE A 214 -0.25 -15.41 1.88
C PHE A 214 -0.57 -14.01 2.39
N LEU A 215 0.28 -13.04 2.06
CA LEU A 215 0.07 -11.63 2.40
C LEU A 215 -1.27 -11.11 1.85
N MET A 216 -1.59 -11.43 0.59
CA MET A 216 -2.84 -11.03 -0.05
C MET A 216 -4.06 -11.59 0.69
N LEU A 217 -4.04 -12.89 1.01
CA LEU A 217 -5.18 -13.60 1.61
C LEU A 217 -5.35 -13.29 3.10
N HIS A 218 -4.27 -12.94 3.79
CA HIS A 218 -4.28 -12.57 5.20
C HIS A 218 -4.55 -11.07 5.44
N SER A 219 -4.50 -10.23 4.39
CA SER A 219 -4.82 -8.82 4.50
C SER A 219 -6.28 -8.61 4.92
N ARG A 220 -6.51 -7.81 5.98
CA ARG A 220 -7.85 -7.44 6.47
C ARG A 220 -8.70 -6.83 5.36
N LEU A 221 -8.07 -6.09 4.46
CA LEU A 221 -8.70 -5.47 3.30
C LEU A 221 -9.40 -6.48 2.37
N TYR A 222 -8.89 -7.71 2.27
CA TYR A 222 -9.52 -8.78 1.50
C TYR A 222 -10.55 -9.58 2.30
N GLN A 223 -10.41 -9.64 3.63
CA GLN A 223 -11.25 -10.46 4.51
C GLN A 223 -12.53 -9.74 4.98
N ASP A 224 -12.47 -8.42 5.17
CA ASP A 224 -13.59 -7.68 5.74
C ASP A 224 -14.78 -7.62 4.78
N ALA A 225 -15.97 -7.95 5.28
CA ALA A 225 -17.19 -7.88 4.48
C ALA A 225 -17.54 -6.44 4.08
N SER A 226 -17.22 -5.48 4.95
CA SER A 226 -17.40 -4.04 4.69
C SER A 226 -16.50 -3.56 3.55
N SER A 227 -15.22 -3.94 3.54
CA SER A 227 -14.32 -3.61 2.44
C SER A 227 -14.79 -4.25 1.15
N GLN A 228 -15.17 -5.53 1.16
CA GLN A 228 -15.70 -6.21 -0.03
C GLN A 228 -16.96 -5.54 -0.60
N SER A 229 -17.89 -5.10 0.26
CA SER A 229 -19.07 -4.35 -0.17
C SER A 229 -18.72 -2.98 -0.75
N LEU A 230 -17.78 -2.26 -0.14
CA LEU A 230 -17.32 -0.96 -0.61
C LEU A 230 -16.60 -1.08 -1.96
N GLY A 231 -15.81 -2.14 -2.15
CA GLY A 231 -15.18 -2.45 -3.42
C GLY A 231 -16.19 -2.74 -4.52
N ALA A 232 -17.24 -3.51 -4.23
CA ALA A 232 -18.32 -3.77 -5.19
C ALA A 232 -19.08 -2.50 -5.58
N LEU A 233 -19.39 -1.64 -4.60
CA LEU A 233 -20.03 -0.33 -4.83
C LEU A 233 -19.19 0.58 -5.73
N ASN A 234 -17.87 0.59 -5.52
CA ASN A 234 -16.93 1.38 -6.31
C ASN A 234 -16.42 0.66 -7.57
N ARG A 235 -16.92 -0.55 -7.87
CA ARG A 235 -16.43 -1.41 -8.97
C ARG A 235 -14.92 -1.64 -8.95
N ILE A 236 -14.32 -1.71 -7.76
CA ILE A 236 -12.89 -1.97 -7.57
C ILE A 236 -12.70 -3.48 -7.34
N HIS A 237 -11.88 -4.09 -8.20
CA HIS A 237 -11.46 -5.48 -8.01
C HIS A 237 -10.27 -5.54 -7.02
N PHE A 238 -10.39 -6.38 -5.98
CA PHE A 238 -9.31 -6.64 -5.03
C PHE A 238 -8.20 -7.47 -5.65
N ASN A 239 -7.34 -6.81 -6.42
CA ASN A 239 -6.16 -7.40 -7.05
C ASN A 239 -4.92 -7.26 -6.15
N PHE A 240 -3.92 -8.12 -6.38
CA PHE A 240 -2.62 -8.02 -5.68
C PHE A 240 -2.00 -6.62 -5.80
N ARG A 241 -2.09 -5.98 -6.98
CA ARG A 241 -1.56 -4.62 -7.20
C ARG A 241 -2.22 -3.57 -6.30
N PHE A 242 -3.51 -3.70 -6.02
CA PHE A 242 -4.22 -2.80 -5.12
C PHE A 242 -3.78 -3.00 -3.67
N ILE A 243 -3.66 -4.26 -3.24
CA ILE A 243 -3.22 -4.62 -1.89
C ILE A 243 -1.77 -4.18 -1.65
N PHE A 244 -0.90 -4.43 -2.62
CA PHE A 244 0.49 -3.96 -2.59
C PHE A 244 0.58 -2.43 -2.50
N LYS A 245 -0.21 -1.71 -3.32
CA LYS A 245 -0.31 -0.24 -3.26
C LYS A 245 -0.79 0.24 -1.88
N SER A 246 -1.72 -0.49 -1.25
CA SER A 246 -2.22 -0.19 0.09
C SER A 246 -1.15 -0.38 1.17
N PHE A 247 -0.39 -1.47 1.14
CA PHE A 247 0.75 -1.66 2.07
C PHE A 247 1.81 -0.58 1.90
N MET A 248 2.16 -0.24 0.66
CA MET A 248 3.07 0.86 0.32
C MET A 248 2.54 2.26 0.68
N ALA A 249 1.25 2.40 1.00
CA ALA A 249 0.68 3.65 1.49
C ALA A 249 0.64 3.72 3.02
N LEU A 250 0.35 2.59 3.69
CA LEU A 250 0.20 2.52 5.15
C LEU A 250 1.55 2.46 5.88
N TYR A 251 2.45 1.57 5.46
CA TYR A 251 3.74 1.33 6.13
C TYR A 251 4.88 1.23 5.10
N PRO A 252 5.16 2.32 4.35
CA PRO A 252 6.10 2.29 3.23
C PRO A 252 7.53 1.98 3.64
N ASP A 253 8.00 2.51 4.76
CA ASP A 253 9.35 2.36 5.31
C ASP A 253 9.62 0.94 5.80
N TYR A 254 8.72 0.41 6.64
CA TYR A 254 8.87 -0.94 7.18
C TYR A 254 8.80 -2.01 6.08
N PHE A 255 7.79 -1.91 5.20
CA PHE A 255 7.61 -2.89 4.12
C PHE A 255 8.79 -2.89 3.16
N LEU A 256 9.28 -1.71 2.79
CA LEU A 256 10.42 -1.57 1.90
C LEU A 256 11.69 -2.12 2.55
N CYS A 257 11.96 -1.81 3.82
CA CYS A 257 13.15 -2.29 4.52
C CYS A 257 13.20 -3.83 4.58
N VAL A 258 12.09 -4.46 4.97
CA VAL A 258 11.98 -5.93 5.00
C VAL A 258 12.19 -6.53 3.61
N PHE A 259 11.62 -5.91 2.57
CA PHE A 259 11.82 -6.33 1.19
C PHE A 259 13.29 -6.25 0.77
N MET A 260 13.99 -5.14 1.05
CA MET A 260 15.41 -4.99 0.71
C MET A 260 16.29 -6.04 1.38
N ILE A 261 16.14 -6.21 2.70
CA ILE A 261 16.95 -7.16 3.46
C ILE A 261 16.69 -8.59 2.95
N SER A 262 15.43 -8.94 2.65
CA SER A 262 15.09 -10.26 2.11
C SER A 262 15.71 -10.50 0.74
N LEU A 263 15.64 -9.51 -0.17
CA LEU A 263 16.25 -9.62 -1.50
C LEU A 263 17.76 -9.74 -1.39
N PHE A 264 18.39 -8.93 -0.55
CA PHE A 264 19.83 -8.92 -0.32
C PHE A 264 20.35 -10.28 0.16
N ILE A 265 19.67 -10.90 1.14
CA ILE A 265 20.06 -12.23 1.65
C ILE A 265 19.88 -13.29 0.57
N VAL A 266 18.75 -13.29 -0.15
CA VAL A 266 18.47 -14.27 -1.20
C VAL A 266 19.48 -14.14 -2.35
N THR A 267 19.76 -12.94 -2.85
CA THR A 267 20.73 -12.75 -3.95
C THR A 267 22.16 -13.03 -3.53
N SER A 268 22.53 -12.73 -2.28
CA SER A 268 23.84 -13.11 -1.71
C SER A 268 24.03 -14.62 -1.69
N TRP A 269 22.98 -15.34 -1.30
CA TRP A 269 22.99 -16.80 -1.29
C TRP A 269 23.09 -17.39 -2.70
N THR A 270 22.24 -16.94 -3.63
CA THR A 270 22.21 -17.49 -4.98
C THR A 270 23.50 -17.20 -5.74
N LEU A 271 24.11 -16.03 -5.54
CA LEU A 271 25.40 -15.69 -6.12
C LEU A 271 26.50 -16.62 -5.60
N ARG A 272 26.58 -16.81 -4.28
CA ARG A 272 27.54 -17.76 -3.67
C ARG A 272 27.38 -19.15 -4.26
N LEU A 273 26.14 -19.62 -4.37
CA LEU A 273 25.85 -20.95 -4.88
C LEU A 273 26.31 -21.18 -6.32
N CYS A 274 26.25 -20.15 -7.17
CA CYS A 274 26.71 -20.23 -8.55
C CYS A 274 28.24 -20.14 -8.71
N GLU A 275 28.94 -19.46 -7.81
CA GLU A 275 30.41 -19.33 -7.87
C GLU A 275 31.16 -20.37 -7.03
N MET A 276 30.48 -21.08 -6.12
CA MET A 276 31.11 -22.04 -5.18
C MET A 276 31.77 -23.24 -5.87
N TYR A 277 31.29 -23.63 -7.05
CA TYR A 277 31.78 -24.83 -7.77
C TYR A 277 32.78 -24.52 -8.89
N ASN A 278 33.20 -23.26 -9.03
CA ASN A 278 34.24 -22.88 -9.98
C ASN A 278 35.63 -23.32 -9.49
N ASP A 279 36.66 -23.02 -10.30
CA ASP A 279 38.04 -23.47 -10.10
C ASP A 279 38.57 -23.26 -8.66
N ALA A 280 39.54 -24.09 -8.24
CA ALA A 280 39.96 -24.29 -6.84
C ALA A 280 40.41 -23.00 -6.12
N TYR A 281 40.85 -21.99 -6.86
CA TYR A 281 41.18 -20.66 -6.34
C TYR A 281 39.92 -19.81 -6.05
N HIS A 282 38.97 -19.76 -6.98
CA HIS A 282 37.75 -18.97 -6.86
C HIS A 282 36.74 -19.57 -5.88
N ALA A 283 36.72 -20.90 -5.72
CA ALA A 283 35.97 -21.57 -4.66
C ALA A 283 36.42 -21.13 -3.25
N ARG A 284 37.70 -20.81 -3.05
CA ARG A 284 38.21 -20.30 -1.75
C ARG A 284 37.83 -18.83 -1.52
N VAL A 285 37.84 -18.02 -2.58
CA VAL A 285 37.47 -16.59 -2.49
C VAL A 285 35.97 -16.41 -2.27
N HIS A 286 35.13 -17.16 -2.99
CA HIS A 286 33.66 -17.11 -2.82
C HIS A 286 33.13 -18.09 -1.75
N GLY A 287 33.99 -18.92 -1.16
CA GLY A 287 33.62 -19.80 -0.05
C GLY A 287 33.20 -19.04 1.21
N ASN A 288 33.78 -17.85 1.43
CA ASN A 288 33.37 -16.95 2.50
C ASN A 288 32.07 -16.23 2.11
N PHE A 289 30.97 -16.52 2.82
CA PHE A 289 29.67 -15.87 2.60
C PHE A 289 29.74 -14.33 2.64
N LEU A 290 30.66 -13.78 3.42
CA LEU A 290 30.90 -12.34 3.52
C LEU A 290 31.39 -11.71 2.21
N ASN A 291 32.17 -12.43 1.40
CA ASN A 291 32.66 -11.93 0.11
C ASN A 291 31.54 -11.87 -0.93
N SER A 292 30.64 -12.86 -0.94
CA SER A 292 29.43 -12.83 -1.78
C SER A 292 28.46 -11.74 -1.33
N MET A 293 28.31 -11.54 -0.01
CA MET A 293 27.53 -10.45 0.56
C MET A 293 28.08 -9.08 0.17
N TRP A 294 29.41 -8.91 0.21
CA TRP A 294 30.11 -7.71 -0.24
C TRP A 294 29.86 -7.41 -1.72
N LEU A 295 30.08 -8.40 -2.59
CA LEU A 295 29.86 -8.27 -4.04
C LEU A 295 28.40 -7.89 -4.35
N ILE A 296 27.42 -8.52 -3.69
CA ILE A 296 26.01 -8.16 -3.84
C ILE A 296 25.72 -6.76 -3.29
N ALA A 297 26.30 -6.34 -2.17
CA ALA A 297 26.09 -4.99 -1.63
C ALA A 297 26.57 -3.92 -2.62
N VAL A 298 27.78 -4.08 -3.14
CA VAL A 298 28.42 -3.18 -4.13
C VAL A 298 27.63 -3.17 -5.44
N SER A 299 27.11 -4.32 -5.88
CA SER A 299 26.29 -4.44 -7.10
C SER A 299 24.89 -3.86 -6.92
N PHE A 300 24.26 -4.09 -5.77
CA PHE A 300 22.92 -3.60 -5.43
C PHE A 300 22.89 -2.08 -5.31
N LEU A 301 23.95 -1.49 -4.76
CA LEU A 301 24.15 -0.03 -4.70
C LEU A 301 24.70 0.54 -6.02
N THR A 302 24.90 -0.28 -7.04
CA THR A 302 25.43 0.12 -8.35
C THR A 302 26.78 0.85 -8.30
N VAL A 303 27.63 0.49 -7.33
CA VAL A 303 28.98 1.08 -7.17
C VAL A 303 29.98 0.37 -8.07
N GLY A 304 30.05 -0.97 -7.99
CA GLY A 304 30.87 -1.80 -8.87
C GLY A 304 32.39 -1.56 -8.79
N TYR A 305 33.02 -1.76 -7.63
CA TYR A 305 34.47 -1.57 -7.46
C TYR A 305 35.33 -2.48 -8.36
N GLY A 306 34.85 -3.68 -8.69
CA GLY A 306 35.56 -4.63 -9.57
C GLY A 306 36.69 -5.41 -8.89
N ASP A 307 36.75 -5.38 -7.56
CA ASP A 307 37.68 -6.15 -6.74
C ASP A 307 37.33 -7.64 -6.69
N ILE A 308 36.04 -7.96 -6.68
CA ILE A 308 35.50 -9.32 -6.78
C ILE A 308 34.46 -9.32 -7.90
N VAL A 309 34.53 -10.29 -8.83
CA VAL A 309 33.67 -10.34 -10.03
C VAL A 309 33.18 -11.78 -10.25
N PRO A 310 31.91 -12.00 -10.66
CA PRO A 310 31.42 -13.34 -10.98
C PRO A 310 31.96 -13.83 -12.33
N ASN A 311 32.47 -15.06 -12.34
CA ASN A 311 33.06 -15.69 -13.52
C ASN A 311 32.11 -16.71 -14.18
N SER A 312 31.12 -17.21 -13.43
CA SER A 312 30.06 -18.07 -14.00
C SER A 312 29.02 -17.25 -14.75
N TYR A 313 28.46 -17.82 -15.83
CA TYR A 313 27.32 -17.23 -16.53
C TYR A 313 26.10 -17.06 -15.61
N CYS A 314 25.89 -18.00 -14.69
CA CYS A 314 24.84 -17.88 -13.67
C CYS A 314 25.08 -16.66 -12.77
N GLY A 315 26.28 -16.53 -12.19
CA GLY A 315 26.63 -15.45 -11.28
C GLY A 315 26.54 -14.08 -11.95
N ARG A 316 26.97 -13.96 -13.22
CA ARG A 316 26.78 -12.76 -14.04
C ARG A 316 25.30 -12.41 -14.23
N GLY A 317 24.46 -13.41 -14.52
CA GLY A 317 23.00 -13.23 -14.59
C GLY A 317 22.42 -12.71 -13.28
N ILE A 318 22.83 -13.28 -12.14
CA ILE A 318 22.38 -12.84 -10.81
C ILE A 318 22.88 -11.42 -10.49
N ALA A 319 24.11 -11.06 -10.85
CA ALA A 319 24.63 -9.72 -10.65
C ALA A 319 23.84 -8.66 -11.45
N VAL A 320 23.50 -8.94 -12.71
CA VAL A 320 22.66 -8.07 -13.54
C VAL A 320 21.26 -7.92 -12.94
N LEU A 321 20.63 -9.03 -12.54
CA LEU A 321 19.32 -9.00 -11.89
C LEU A 321 19.37 -8.20 -10.58
N THR A 322 20.43 -8.35 -9.79
CA THR A 322 20.65 -7.60 -8.55
C THR A 322 20.77 -6.10 -8.82
N GLY A 323 21.47 -5.67 -9.87
CA GLY A 323 21.56 -4.26 -10.25
C GLY A 323 20.21 -3.67 -10.69
N ILE A 324 19.42 -4.40 -11.50
CA ILE A 324 18.07 -3.98 -11.90
C ILE A 324 17.15 -3.87 -10.67
N MET A 325 17.23 -4.84 -9.76
CA MET A 325 16.45 -4.83 -8.54
C MET A 325 16.89 -3.69 -7.62
N GLY A 326 18.20 -3.48 -7.42
CA GLY A 326 18.77 -2.42 -6.61
C GLY A 326 18.36 -1.02 -7.08
N THR A 327 18.42 -0.75 -8.38
CA THR A 327 17.95 0.52 -8.97
C THR A 327 16.44 0.73 -8.82
N GLY A 328 15.62 -0.31 -9.02
CA GLY A 328 14.18 -0.22 -8.76
C GLY A 328 13.86 0.05 -7.28
N CYS A 329 14.67 -0.52 -6.39
CA CYS A 329 14.56 -0.38 -4.96
C CYS A 329 14.96 1.03 -4.48
N THR A 330 16.08 1.58 -4.98
CA THR A 330 16.52 2.94 -4.68
C THR A 330 15.51 3.98 -5.18
N ALA A 331 14.92 3.78 -6.37
CA ALA A 331 13.86 4.63 -6.88
C ALA A 331 12.61 4.65 -5.97
N LEU A 332 12.20 3.49 -5.44
CA LEU A 332 11.10 3.42 -4.48
C LEU A 332 11.43 4.13 -3.16
N ILE A 333 12.66 4.00 -2.65
CA ILE A 333 13.12 4.71 -1.45
C ILE A 333 13.00 6.22 -1.65
N VAL A 334 13.51 6.75 -2.76
CA VAL A 334 13.43 8.19 -3.07
C VAL A 334 11.98 8.66 -3.11
N ALA A 335 11.07 7.90 -3.73
CA ALA A 335 9.64 8.23 -3.78
C ALA A 335 8.95 8.20 -2.39
N VAL A 336 9.38 7.31 -1.50
CA VAL A 336 8.89 7.26 -0.11
C VAL A 336 9.46 8.43 0.70
N LEU A 337 10.76 8.70 0.58
CA LEU A 337 11.43 9.80 1.26
C LEU A 337 10.83 11.15 0.86
N ALA A 338 10.58 11.38 -0.44
CA ALA A 338 9.94 12.60 -0.92
C ALA A 338 8.60 12.85 -0.20
N ARG A 339 7.73 11.83 -0.11
CA ARG A 339 6.43 11.93 0.58
C ARG A 339 6.56 12.12 2.09
N LYS A 340 7.60 11.59 2.72
CA LYS A 340 7.86 11.77 4.16
C LYS A 340 8.48 13.13 4.48
N LEU A 341 9.19 13.73 3.54
CA LEU A 341 9.75 15.08 3.62
C LEU A 341 8.71 16.17 3.31
N GLU A 342 7.59 15.81 2.68
CA GLU A 342 6.46 16.72 2.53
C GLU A 342 5.89 17.09 3.90
N LEU A 343 5.99 18.38 4.24
CA LEU A 343 5.39 18.91 5.47
C LEU A 343 3.88 18.61 5.49
N SER A 344 3.38 18.19 6.65
CA SER A 344 1.96 18.06 6.90
C SER A 344 1.25 19.40 6.75
N GLN A 345 -0.08 19.37 6.57
CA GLN A 345 -0.86 20.60 6.43
C GLN A 345 -0.76 21.52 7.66
N ALA A 346 -0.69 20.94 8.86
CA ALA A 346 -0.51 21.69 10.10
C ALA A 346 0.89 22.31 10.19
N GLU A 347 1.95 21.56 9.86
CA GLU A 347 3.31 22.09 9.83
C GLU A 347 3.47 23.19 8.77
N LYS A 348 2.87 23.02 7.59
CA LYS A 348 2.83 24.05 6.53
C LYS A 348 2.15 25.33 7.03
N TYR A 349 1.05 25.20 7.77
CA TYR A 349 0.36 26.35 8.35
C TYR A 349 1.25 27.09 9.35
N VAL A 350 1.85 26.37 10.30
CA VAL A 350 2.76 26.95 11.29
C VAL A 350 3.96 27.60 10.60
N HIS A 351 4.56 26.93 9.61
CA HIS A 351 5.66 27.47 8.82
C HIS A 351 5.26 28.77 8.10
N ASN A 352 4.08 28.81 7.48
CA ASN A 352 3.60 30.01 6.79
C ASN A 352 3.33 31.16 7.77
N PHE A 353 2.78 30.86 8.94
CA PHE A 353 2.53 31.83 10.00
C PHE A 353 3.82 32.47 10.52
N VAL A 354 4.84 31.66 10.83
CA VAL A 354 6.16 32.15 11.25
C VAL A 354 6.78 33.05 10.18
N ARG A 355 6.68 32.65 8.90
CA ARG A 355 7.18 33.44 7.77
C ARG A 355 6.44 34.77 7.63
N GLU A 356 5.14 34.82 7.92
CA GLU A 356 4.38 36.08 7.92
C GLU A 356 4.84 37.04 9.01
N ILE A 357 5.05 36.54 10.23
CA ILE A 357 5.55 37.35 11.36
C ILE A 357 6.92 37.95 11.00
N GLU A 358 7.83 37.13 10.46
CA GLU A 358 9.17 37.58 10.08
C GLU A 358 9.12 38.67 8.98
N LEU A 359 8.32 38.46 7.93
CA LEU A 359 8.12 39.47 6.87
C LEU A 359 7.51 40.76 7.43
N GLY A 360 6.56 40.65 8.37
CA GLY A 360 5.99 41.79 9.06
C GLY A 360 7.04 42.58 9.86
N GLY A 361 7.96 41.89 10.52
CA GLY A 361 9.10 42.49 11.20
C GLY A 361 10.03 43.25 10.25
N ARG A 362 10.46 42.59 9.16
CA ARG A 362 11.34 43.20 8.14
C ARG A 362 10.68 44.41 7.46
N LEU A 363 9.38 44.33 7.18
CA LEU A 363 8.62 45.44 6.59
C LEU A 363 8.61 46.68 7.50
N LYS A 364 8.46 46.49 8.83
CA LYS A 364 8.52 47.59 9.80
C LYS A 364 9.90 48.23 9.84
N THR A 365 10.98 47.43 9.81
CA THR A 365 12.36 47.92 9.79
C THR A 365 12.65 48.72 8.52
N GLU A 366 12.25 48.23 7.35
CA GLU A 366 12.45 48.96 6.09
C GLU A 366 11.58 50.23 6.02
N ALA A 367 10.36 50.20 6.54
CA ALA A 367 9.53 51.39 6.67
C ALA A 367 10.20 52.46 7.55
N ALA A 368 10.80 52.06 8.67
CA ALA A 368 11.57 52.97 9.52
C ALA A 368 12.79 53.55 8.78
N ASN A 369 13.47 52.75 7.95
CA ASN A 369 14.58 53.22 7.12
C ASN A 369 14.15 54.24 6.06
N VAL A 370 12.98 54.04 5.43
CA VAL A 370 12.40 55.00 4.47
C VAL A 370 12.11 56.33 5.15
N VAL A 371 11.45 56.31 6.32
CA VAL A 371 11.15 57.54 7.07
C VAL A 371 12.45 58.24 7.52
N LYS A 372 13.42 57.47 8.04
CA LYS A 372 14.72 57.98 8.48
C LYS A 372 15.50 58.62 7.34
N CYS A 373 15.60 57.96 6.19
CA CYS A 373 16.32 58.48 5.02
C CYS A 373 15.57 59.66 4.39
N GLY A 374 14.24 59.58 4.29
CA GLY A 374 13.40 60.67 3.76
C GLY A 374 13.51 61.94 4.61
N TRP A 375 13.44 61.83 5.94
CA TRP A 375 13.63 62.97 6.84
C TRP A 375 15.02 63.58 6.73
N LYS A 376 16.08 62.75 6.76
CA LYS A 376 17.46 63.23 6.60
C LYS A 376 17.64 63.92 5.25
N LEU A 377 17.11 63.36 4.18
CA LEU A 377 17.14 63.93 2.84
C LEU A 377 16.47 65.31 2.81
N TYR A 378 15.27 65.45 3.38
CA TYR A 378 14.56 66.73 3.51
C TYR A 378 15.38 67.77 4.28
N LYS A 379 15.96 67.38 5.43
CA LYS A 379 16.82 68.26 6.25
C LYS A 379 18.01 68.79 5.44
N TYR A 380 18.76 67.91 4.77
CA TYR A 380 19.90 68.33 3.94
C TYR A 380 19.48 69.16 2.73
N HIS A 381 18.24 69.01 2.25
CA HIS A 381 17.72 69.82 1.15
C HIS A 381 17.37 71.25 1.55
N ARG A 382 17.10 71.54 2.84
CA ARG A 382 16.81 72.89 3.36
C ARG A 382 18.06 73.72 3.69
N ILE A 383 19.23 73.11 3.79
CA ILE A 383 20.49 73.83 4.07
C ILE A 383 20.93 74.58 2.80
N GLN A 384 21.09 75.90 2.89
CA GLN A 384 21.64 76.77 1.82
C GLN A 384 23.17 76.79 1.89
N ASN A 385 23.86 76.90 0.74
CA ASN A 385 25.33 76.78 0.57
C ASN A 385 25.93 75.42 0.98
N LYS A 386 25.67 74.37 0.18
CA LYS A 386 26.18 73.01 0.42
C LYS A 386 27.67 72.87 0.11
N THR A 387 28.39 72.18 0.98
CA THR A 387 29.75 71.71 0.69
C THR A 387 29.73 70.48 -0.23
N LYS A 388 30.79 70.25 -1.01
CA LYS A 388 30.94 69.06 -1.88
C LYS A 388 30.75 67.73 -1.13
N GLU A 389 31.07 67.69 0.16
CA GLU A 389 30.89 66.50 1.00
C GLU A 389 29.41 66.23 1.34
N GLU A 390 28.61 67.28 1.51
CA GLU A 390 27.16 67.18 1.78
C GLU A 390 26.39 66.72 0.55
N GLU A 391 26.82 67.11 -0.65
CA GLU A 391 26.27 66.60 -1.91
C GLU A 391 26.48 65.08 -2.06
N ARG A 392 27.67 64.58 -1.70
CA ARG A 392 27.93 63.14 -1.65
C ARG A 392 27.03 62.42 -0.63
N LYS A 393 26.80 63.02 0.54
CA LYS A 393 25.89 62.47 1.56
C LYS A 393 24.44 62.44 1.09
N VAL A 394 24.00 63.44 0.33
CA VAL A 394 22.66 63.48 -0.30
C VAL A 394 22.48 62.33 -1.29
N LEU A 395 23.46 62.09 -2.18
CA LEU A 395 23.42 60.97 -3.12
C LEU A 395 23.37 59.61 -2.38
N GLN A 396 24.22 59.42 -1.37
CA GLN A 396 24.18 58.19 -0.56
C GLN A 396 22.83 57.98 0.15
N LEU A 397 22.21 59.05 0.66
CA LEU A 397 20.87 59.00 1.27
C LEU A 397 19.78 58.69 0.24
N GLN A 398 19.85 59.26 -0.96
CA GLN A 398 18.93 58.96 -2.05
C GLN A 398 19.03 57.50 -2.49
N THR A 399 20.24 56.96 -2.68
CA THR A 399 20.42 55.54 -3.02
C THR A 399 19.87 54.64 -1.92
N LYS A 400 20.15 54.95 -0.64
CA LYS A 400 19.61 54.18 0.50
C LYS A 400 18.08 54.26 0.57
N LEU A 401 17.50 55.43 0.32
CA LEU A 401 16.05 55.63 0.29
C LEU A 401 15.41 54.80 -0.83
N LEU A 402 15.97 54.88 -2.05
CA LEU A 402 15.46 54.12 -3.20
C LEU A 402 15.54 52.62 -2.95
N HIS A 403 16.63 52.15 -2.34
CA HIS A 403 16.83 50.76 -1.97
C HIS A 403 15.79 50.30 -0.93
N SER A 404 15.54 51.07 0.13
CA SER A 404 14.50 50.72 1.11
C SER A 404 13.09 50.76 0.50
N ILE A 405 12.78 51.68 -0.42
CA ILE A 405 11.50 51.69 -1.15
C ILE A 405 11.35 50.43 -2.01
N TYR A 406 12.41 50.02 -2.72
CA TYR A 406 12.43 48.78 -3.48
C TYR A 406 12.19 47.57 -2.57
N ASN A 407 12.90 47.49 -1.45
CA ASN A 407 12.77 46.39 -0.48
C ASN A 407 11.35 46.30 0.11
N ILE A 408 10.70 47.42 0.42
CA ILE A 408 9.30 47.42 0.87
C ILE A 408 8.37 46.83 -0.20
N ARG A 409 8.55 47.22 -1.47
CA ARG A 409 7.73 46.70 -2.58
C ARG A 409 7.93 45.19 -2.74
N GLU A 410 9.18 44.72 -2.65
CA GLU A 410 9.50 43.31 -2.71
C GLU A 410 8.93 42.52 -1.53
N LEU A 411 9.11 43.01 -0.30
CA LEU A 411 8.57 42.39 0.91
C LEU A 411 7.04 42.33 0.89
N LYS A 412 6.38 43.40 0.41
CA LYS A 412 4.92 43.43 0.23
C LYS A 412 4.45 42.40 -0.80
N ASN A 413 5.16 42.27 -1.93
CA ASN A 413 4.87 41.24 -2.93
C ASN A 413 5.07 39.82 -2.37
N ARG A 414 6.15 39.57 -1.59
CA ARG A 414 6.38 38.29 -0.92
C ARG A 414 5.27 37.96 0.08
N ARG A 415 4.82 38.94 0.88
CA ARG A 415 3.69 38.76 1.82
C ARG A 415 2.39 38.43 1.09
N ARG A 416 2.11 39.11 -0.03
CA ARG A 416 0.92 38.84 -0.85
C ARG A 416 0.92 37.40 -1.38
N ARG A 417 2.04 36.91 -1.92
CA ARG A 417 2.17 35.51 -2.39
C ARG A 417 1.87 34.47 -1.29
N LEU A 418 2.30 34.71 -0.06
CA LEU A 418 1.98 33.83 1.06
C LEU A 418 0.48 33.85 1.42
N THR A 419 -0.13 35.04 1.36
CA THR A 419 -1.56 35.21 1.61
C THR A 419 -2.36 34.50 0.53
N ASP A 420 -2.03 34.70 -0.75
CA ASP A 420 -2.69 34.05 -1.88
C ASP A 420 -2.62 32.51 -1.77
N ASN A 421 -1.48 31.95 -1.37
CA ASN A 421 -1.33 30.51 -1.14
C ASN A 421 -2.20 29.98 0.01
N ALA A 422 -2.35 30.74 1.10
CA ALA A 422 -3.19 30.36 2.23
C ALA A 422 -4.69 30.52 1.94
N VAL A 423 -5.03 31.52 1.13
CA VAL A 423 -6.40 31.90 0.78
C VAL A 423 -7.10 30.82 -0.04
N THR A 424 -6.43 30.14 -0.97
CA THR A 424 -7.05 29.08 -1.80
C THR A 424 -7.77 27.98 -1.00
N LEU A 425 -7.20 27.52 0.11
CA LEU A 425 -7.82 26.48 0.95
C LEU A 425 -8.98 27.03 1.81
N VAL A 426 -8.83 28.26 2.31
CA VAL A 426 -9.87 28.93 3.11
C VAL A 426 -11.05 29.31 2.24
N GLU A 427 -10.80 29.74 1.00
CA GLU A 427 -11.83 30.04 0.00
C GLU A 427 -12.64 28.82 -0.37
N ILE A 428 -12.04 27.64 -0.54
CA ILE A 428 -12.78 26.40 -0.78
C ILE A 428 -13.72 26.09 0.39
N ASN A 429 -13.23 26.16 1.63
CA ASN A 429 -14.05 25.93 2.82
C ASN A 429 -15.17 26.99 2.97
N LYS A 430 -14.86 28.25 2.67
CA LYS A 430 -15.82 29.35 2.69
C LYS A 430 -16.89 29.17 1.62
N ALA A 431 -16.50 28.82 0.39
CA ALA A 431 -17.40 28.52 -0.71
C ALA A 431 -18.31 27.32 -0.40
N GLN A 432 -17.76 26.27 0.22
CA GLN A 432 -18.55 25.12 0.69
C GLN A 432 -19.58 25.54 1.76
N ASN A 433 -19.18 26.36 2.72
CA ASN A 433 -20.07 26.88 3.76
C ASN A 433 -21.15 27.81 3.18
N GLU A 434 -20.80 28.69 2.24
CA GLU A 434 -21.74 29.56 1.54
C GLU A 434 -22.75 28.75 0.72
N THR A 435 -22.27 27.73 -0.01
CA THR A 435 -23.13 26.80 -0.77
C THR A 435 -24.08 26.07 0.17
N THR A 436 -23.58 25.57 1.30
CA THR A 436 -24.41 24.88 2.30
C THR A 436 -25.48 25.81 2.86
N ARG A 437 -25.12 27.07 3.18
CA ARG A 437 -26.07 28.09 3.65
C ARG A 437 -27.12 28.43 2.59
N ALA A 438 -26.73 28.61 1.34
CA ALA A 438 -27.65 28.88 0.25
C ALA A 438 -28.66 27.73 0.07
N VAL A 439 -28.19 26.48 0.11
CA VAL A 439 -29.05 25.29 0.05
C VAL A 439 -30.02 25.25 1.23
N THR A 440 -29.57 25.57 2.45
CA THR A 440 -30.47 25.61 3.61
C THR A 440 -31.52 26.71 3.50
N ALA A 441 -31.17 27.89 2.96
CA ALA A 441 -32.11 28.99 2.75
C ALA A 441 -33.17 28.65 1.69
N ILE A 442 -32.75 28.00 0.58
CA ILE A 442 -33.67 27.49 -0.44
C ILE A 442 -34.62 26.46 0.17
N ARG A 443 -34.10 25.53 0.97
CA ARG A 443 -34.93 24.50 1.63
C ARG A 443 -35.95 25.11 2.59
N SER A 444 -35.59 26.14 3.36
CA SER A 444 -36.55 26.85 4.21
C SER A 444 -37.60 27.62 3.39
N GLY A 445 -37.20 28.21 2.27
CA GLY A 445 -38.13 28.88 1.36
C GLY A 445 -39.12 27.90 0.71
N GLN A 446 -38.64 26.71 0.32
CA GLN A 446 -39.49 25.63 -0.19
C GLN A 446 -40.48 25.16 0.86
N ALA A 447 -40.05 24.94 2.10
CA ALA A 447 -40.94 24.53 3.19
C ALA A 447 -42.05 25.56 3.45
N HIS A 448 -41.72 26.85 3.39
CA HIS A 448 -42.72 27.92 3.55
C HIS A 448 -43.68 28.00 2.36
N LEU A 449 -43.20 27.78 1.13
CA LEU A 449 -44.05 27.70 -0.05
C LEU A 449 -44.99 26.50 0.01
N GLU A 450 -44.51 25.34 0.44
CA GLU A 450 -45.33 24.14 0.66
C GLU A 450 -46.43 24.38 1.69
N GLU A 451 -46.11 25.05 2.81
CA GLU A 451 -47.10 25.43 3.83
C GLU A 451 -48.19 26.36 3.25
N ARG A 452 -47.79 27.38 2.49
CA ARG A 452 -48.75 28.28 1.84
C ARG A 452 -49.62 27.56 0.81
N LEU A 453 -49.04 26.64 0.05
CA LEU A 453 -49.75 25.87 -0.96
C LEU A 453 -50.76 24.92 -0.31
N ALA A 454 -50.39 24.25 0.79
CA ALA A 454 -51.31 23.46 1.61
C ALA A 454 -52.46 24.32 2.17
N GLY A 455 -52.16 25.56 2.58
CA GLY A 455 -53.18 26.54 2.98
C GLY A 455 -54.16 26.87 1.84
N VAL A 456 -53.65 27.08 0.62
CA VAL A 456 -54.47 27.33 -0.58
C VAL A 456 -55.32 26.11 -0.91
N GLU A 457 -54.76 24.90 -0.92
CA GLU A 457 -55.49 23.66 -1.14
C GLU A 457 -56.64 23.49 -0.13
N ALA A 458 -56.39 23.78 1.15
CA ALA A 458 -57.41 23.73 2.18
C ALA A 458 -58.55 24.75 1.93
N THR A 459 -58.22 25.97 1.50
CA THR A 459 -59.24 26.96 1.13
C THR A 459 -60.02 26.55 -0.11
N LEU A 460 -59.38 25.95 -1.11
CA LEU A 460 -60.03 25.45 -2.32
C LEU A 460 -61.00 24.31 -2.00
N ALA A 461 -60.58 23.38 -1.13
CA ALA A 461 -61.43 22.29 -0.65
C ALA A 461 -62.67 22.82 0.09
N LEU A 462 -62.52 23.87 0.91
CA LEU A 462 -63.63 24.51 1.60
C LEU A 462 -64.59 25.20 0.63
N VAL A 463 -64.08 25.91 -0.39
CA VAL A 463 -64.90 26.53 -1.43
C VAL A 463 -65.68 25.49 -2.21
N TYR A 464 -65.03 24.38 -2.59
CA TYR A 464 -65.68 23.26 -3.26
C TYR A 464 -66.80 22.66 -2.41
N GLN A 465 -66.56 22.43 -1.12
CA GLN A 465 -67.58 21.93 -0.19
C GLN A 465 -68.78 22.88 -0.06
N LYS A 466 -68.55 24.21 -0.01
CA LYS A 466 -69.63 25.21 0.03
C LYS A 466 -70.43 25.27 -1.28
N LEU A 467 -69.76 25.11 -2.43
CA LEU A 467 -70.42 25.01 -3.74
C LEU A 467 -71.31 23.77 -3.84
N CYS A 468 -70.85 22.62 -3.33
CA CYS A 468 -71.67 21.41 -3.22
C CYS A 468 -72.89 21.60 -2.30
N ALA A 469 -72.72 22.33 -1.18
CA ALA A 469 -73.83 22.63 -0.26
C ALA A 469 -74.90 23.56 -0.87
N LEU A 470 -74.52 24.44 -1.80
CA LEU A 470 -75.44 25.34 -2.51
C LEU A 470 -76.22 24.66 -3.65
N HIS A 471 -75.73 23.55 -4.20
CA HIS A 471 -76.34 22.89 -5.36
C HIS A 471 -77.41 21.83 -5.03
N GLY A 472 -77.77 21.60 -3.77
CA GLY A 472 -79.01 20.91 -3.39
C GLY A 472 -79.26 19.51 -3.99
N GLU A 473 -78.24 18.78 -4.43
CA GLU A 473 -78.37 17.38 -4.87
C GLU A 473 -77.56 16.42 -3.96
N PRO A 474 -78.09 15.21 -3.69
CA PRO A 474 -77.38 14.20 -2.92
C PRO A 474 -76.27 13.62 -3.78
N ALA A 475 -75.01 13.95 -3.48
CA ALA A 475 -73.84 13.52 -4.24
C ALA A 475 -73.73 11.99 -4.39
N PRO A 476 -73.85 11.42 -5.60
CA PRO A 476 -73.25 10.14 -5.91
C PRO A 476 -71.84 10.39 -6.48
N TYR A 477 -70.86 9.71 -5.93
CA TYR A 477 -69.57 9.43 -6.59
C TYR A 477 -68.88 10.60 -7.27
N CYS A 478 -68.02 11.29 -6.52
CA CYS A 478 -66.74 11.71 -7.07
C CYS A 478 -65.71 11.62 -5.95
N GLN A 479 -64.81 10.65 -6.12
CA GLN A 479 -63.58 10.53 -5.34
C GLN A 479 -62.91 11.91 -5.23
N PRO A 480 -62.20 12.22 -4.13
CA PRO A 480 -61.29 13.34 -4.15
C PRO A 480 -60.44 13.22 -5.42
N PRO A 481 -60.18 14.31 -6.17
CA PRO A 481 -59.17 14.23 -7.21
C PRO A 481 -57.96 13.62 -6.53
N LEU A 482 -57.48 12.53 -7.10
CA LEU A 482 -56.24 11.89 -6.73
C LEU A 482 -55.32 13.00 -6.22
N THR A 483 -54.90 12.89 -4.97
CA THR A 483 -53.54 13.24 -4.66
C THR A 483 -52.69 12.53 -5.72
N HIS A 484 -52.45 13.18 -6.87
CA HIS A 484 -51.10 13.42 -7.27
C HIS A 484 -50.54 14.32 -6.14
N GLN A 485 -50.27 13.85 -4.91
CA GLN A 485 -49.13 12.95 -4.68
C GLN A 485 -48.44 12.68 -6.01
N SER A 486 -47.74 13.70 -6.49
CA SER A 486 -46.31 13.55 -6.66
C SER A 486 -45.80 12.67 -5.51
N ARG A 487 -45.98 11.36 -5.71
CA ARG A 487 -45.14 10.29 -5.21
C ARG A 487 -43.80 10.51 -5.90
N GLN A 488 -43.20 11.69 -5.72
CA GLN A 488 -41.78 11.79 -5.52
C GLN A 488 -41.57 11.14 -4.16
N ASP A 489 -41.44 9.81 -4.21
CA ASP A 489 -40.54 9.08 -3.35
C ASP A 489 -40.47 9.52 -1.89
N SER A 490 -41.57 9.63 -1.16
CA SER A 490 -41.51 9.62 0.31
C SER A 490 -41.00 8.27 0.85
N LYS A 491 -41.04 7.19 0.04
CA LYS A 491 -40.28 5.95 0.31
C LYS A 491 -38.80 5.99 -0.13
N GLY A 492 -38.38 7.01 -0.86
CA GLY A 492 -36.96 7.31 -1.13
C GLY A 492 -36.40 8.38 -0.19
N GLN A 493 -37.24 9.28 0.35
CA GLN A 493 -36.82 10.42 1.16
C GLN A 493 -36.63 10.09 2.64
N ASP A 494 -37.26 9.03 3.16
CA ASP A 494 -36.91 8.48 4.49
C ASP A 494 -35.62 7.65 4.46
N HIS A 495 -35.30 7.06 3.31
CA HIS A 495 -34.00 6.43 3.09
C HIS A 495 -32.90 7.48 2.84
N ILE A 496 -33.21 8.65 2.28
CA ILE A 496 -32.24 9.74 2.07
C ILE A 496 -32.10 10.63 3.34
N SER A 497 -33.15 10.84 4.13
CA SER A 497 -33.08 11.58 5.41
C SER A 497 -32.32 10.78 6.49
N SER A 498 -32.34 9.45 6.41
CA SER A 498 -31.45 8.58 7.21
C SER A 498 -29.98 8.61 6.76
N PHE A 499 -29.71 9.10 5.54
CA PHE A 499 -28.38 9.18 4.92
C PHE A 499 -27.73 10.58 4.99
N LEU A 500 -28.50 11.64 5.28
CA LEU A 500 -28.03 13.04 5.20
C LEU A 500 -28.24 13.85 6.48
N SER A 501 -28.29 13.19 7.63
CA SER A 501 -28.00 13.87 8.90
C SER A 501 -26.49 14.15 8.95
N ILE A 502 -26.10 15.33 8.46
CA ILE A 502 -24.77 15.94 8.69
C ILE A 502 -24.44 15.90 10.19
N ASP A 503 -25.45 15.95 11.06
CA ASP A 503 -25.34 15.83 12.51
C ASP A 503 -25.02 14.40 13.04
N ARG A 504 -25.17 13.35 12.21
CA ARG A 504 -24.69 11.97 12.49
C ARG A 504 -23.30 11.76 11.92
N MET A 505 -22.96 12.43 10.82
CA MET A 505 -21.63 12.43 10.22
C MET A 505 -20.64 13.24 11.05
N ASP A 506 -21.02 14.41 11.59
CA ASP A 506 -20.24 15.16 12.60
C ASP A 506 -20.12 14.39 13.92
N ARG A 507 -21.15 13.65 14.35
CA ARG A 507 -21.02 12.74 15.52
C ARG A 507 -20.15 11.51 15.25
N LEU A 508 -20.00 11.05 14.00
CA LEU A 508 -19.12 9.94 13.61
C LEU A 508 -17.70 10.40 13.27
N VAL A 509 -17.52 11.63 12.79
CA VAL A 509 -16.22 12.28 12.60
C VAL A 509 -15.68 12.80 13.95
N SER A 510 -16.53 13.28 14.85
CA SER A 510 -16.16 13.61 16.23
C SER A 510 -15.95 12.35 17.07
N ARG A 511 -16.75 11.27 16.92
CA ARG A 511 -16.44 9.97 17.57
C ARG A 511 -15.27 9.24 16.93
N GLY A 512 -15.02 9.41 15.63
CA GLY A 512 -13.85 8.87 14.93
C GLY A 512 -12.58 9.65 15.27
N GLY A 513 -12.70 10.96 15.46
CA GLY A 513 -11.69 11.85 16.02
C GLY A 513 -11.40 11.53 17.49
N ASP A 514 -12.43 11.30 18.31
CA ASP A 514 -12.28 10.94 19.73
C ASP A 514 -11.83 9.49 19.92
N ALA A 515 -12.13 8.56 19.01
CA ALA A 515 -11.61 7.20 19.01
C ALA A 515 -10.18 7.11 18.45
N ALA A 516 -9.80 7.97 17.49
CA ALA A 516 -8.42 8.13 17.06
C ALA A 516 -7.59 8.87 18.12
N PHE A 517 -8.16 9.84 18.83
CA PHE A 517 -7.56 10.56 19.94
C PHE A 517 -7.50 9.70 21.22
N LYS A 518 -8.49 8.84 21.49
CA LYS A 518 -8.40 7.80 22.54
C LYS A 518 -7.50 6.63 22.17
N ALA A 519 -7.39 6.23 20.91
CA ALA A 519 -6.40 5.23 20.48
C ALA A 519 -4.96 5.77 20.58
N HIS A 520 -4.77 7.08 20.33
CA HIS A 520 -3.49 7.77 20.58
C HIS A 520 -3.24 8.06 22.08
N ALA A 521 -4.28 8.29 22.88
CA ALA A 521 -4.13 8.56 24.32
C ALA A 521 -4.02 7.29 25.19
N VAL A 522 -4.62 6.16 24.78
CA VAL A 522 -4.57 4.87 25.52
C VAL A 522 -3.37 4.00 25.11
N THR A 523 -2.64 4.36 24.05
CA THR A 523 -1.29 3.80 23.78
C THR A 523 -0.16 4.70 24.30
N GLY A 524 -0.49 5.75 25.04
CA GLY A 524 0.44 6.78 25.52
C GLY A 524 1.11 6.52 26.88
N HIS A 525 0.79 5.44 27.60
CA HIS A 525 1.46 5.11 28.88
C HIS A 525 1.81 3.63 28.93
N GLY A 526 3.09 3.32 28.71
CA GLY A 526 3.67 1.99 28.97
C GLY A 526 4.42 1.36 27.80
N ALA A 527 5.40 2.04 27.20
CA ALA A 527 6.58 1.44 26.57
C ALA A 527 7.48 2.55 25.99
N ARG A 528 7.94 3.47 26.84
CA ARG A 528 8.98 4.46 26.51
C ARG A 528 10.31 3.99 27.08
N SER A 529 10.80 2.89 26.54
CA SER A 529 12.20 2.46 26.57
C SER A 529 12.35 1.44 25.43
N ASP A 530 13.46 1.44 24.71
CA ASP A 530 13.89 0.45 23.69
C ASP A 530 13.55 0.65 22.20
N ARG A 531 12.63 1.53 21.78
CA ARG A 531 12.45 1.82 20.32
C ARG A 531 13.42 2.85 19.74
N GLY A 532 14.09 3.64 20.60
CA GLY A 532 15.09 4.61 20.18
C GLY A 532 16.40 3.95 19.74
N THR A 533 16.76 2.81 20.32
CA THR A 533 18.09 2.23 20.16
C THR A 533 18.25 1.56 18.80
N LEU A 534 17.30 0.74 18.32
CA LEU A 534 17.44 0.01 17.05
C LEU A 534 17.41 0.93 15.80
N ILE A 535 16.58 1.98 15.83
CA ILE A 535 16.48 2.96 14.72
C ILE A 535 17.70 3.88 14.71
N HIS A 536 18.24 4.26 15.88
CA HIS A 536 19.54 4.93 15.95
C HIS A 536 20.68 4.01 15.52
N THR A 537 20.71 2.74 15.91
CA THR A 537 21.83 1.84 15.56
C THR A 537 21.85 1.53 14.06
N VAL A 538 20.70 1.23 13.44
CA VAL A 538 20.63 0.96 11.99
C VAL A 538 20.81 2.24 11.17
N GLY A 539 20.25 3.38 11.63
CA GLY A 539 20.46 4.68 11.01
C GLY A 539 21.90 5.21 11.13
N TYR A 540 22.57 4.93 12.26
CA TYR A 540 23.98 5.29 12.49
C TYR A 540 24.92 4.37 11.69
N ILE A 541 24.62 3.08 11.55
CA ILE A 541 25.41 2.16 10.71
C ILE A 541 25.34 2.57 9.22
N PHE A 542 24.15 2.86 8.70
CA PHE A 542 24.00 3.31 7.30
C PHE A 542 24.47 4.76 7.08
N GLY A 543 24.28 5.65 8.05
CA GLY A 543 24.76 7.04 8.00
C GLY A 543 26.29 7.13 8.05
N VAL A 544 26.94 6.36 8.93
CA VAL A 544 28.41 6.30 9.00
C VAL A 544 28.99 5.62 7.76
N ALA A 545 28.36 4.56 7.23
CA ALA A 545 28.81 3.95 5.98
C ALA A 545 28.69 4.92 4.78
N PHE A 546 27.61 5.69 4.69
CA PHE A 546 27.41 6.66 3.62
C PHE A 546 28.35 7.87 3.73
N GLU A 547 28.54 8.44 4.92
CA GLU A 547 29.50 9.55 5.14
C GLU A 547 30.96 9.10 4.97
N THR A 548 31.32 7.87 5.34
CA THR A 548 32.68 7.35 5.15
C THR A 548 32.98 7.11 3.67
N VAL A 549 32.01 6.63 2.89
CA VAL A 549 32.15 6.42 1.43
C VAL A 549 32.21 7.75 0.68
N VAL A 550 31.37 8.73 1.06
CA VAL A 550 31.40 10.08 0.47
C VAL A 550 32.66 10.85 0.88
N GLY A 551 33.15 10.66 2.12
CA GLY A 551 34.40 11.25 2.61
C GLY A 551 35.65 10.69 1.92
N LEU A 552 35.70 9.38 1.67
CA LEU A 552 36.80 8.74 0.93
C LEU A 552 36.82 9.11 -0.56
N ALA A 553 35.65 9.27 -1.19
CA ALA A 553 35.54 9.77 -2.56
C ALA A 553 36.06 11.21 -2.67
N ARG A 554 35.77 12.06 -1.69
CA ARG A 554 36.26 13.46 -1.66
C ARG A 554 37.76 13.58 -1.40
N SER A 555 38.34 12.64 -0.64
CA SER A 555 39.77 12.57 -0.37
C SER A 555 40.59 12.15 -1.60
N GLN A 556 40.06 11.28 -2.46
CA GLN A 556 40.75 10.84 -3.68
C GLN A 556 40.76 11.90 -4.78
N ASP A 557 39.71 12.73 -4.88
CA ASP A 557 39.66 13.84 -5.83
C ASP A 557 40.65 14.97 -5.46
N THR A 558 40.88 15.22 -4.16
CA THR A 558 41.90 16.19 -3.73
C THR A 558 43.34 15.74 -3.99
N SER A 559 43.63 14.42 -3.96
CA SER A 559 44.95 13.90 -4.31
C SER A 559 45.23 13.87 -5.81
N ARG A 560 44.20 13.74 -6.66
CA ARG A 560 44.38 13.80 -8.13
C ARG A 560 44.52 15.22 -8.67
N LEU A 561 44.04 16.22 -7.93
CA LEU A 561 44.19 17.64 -8.29
C LEU A 561 45.57 18.23 -7.92
N SER A 562 46.31 17.66 -6.95
CA SER A 562 47.68 18.12 -6.66
C SER A 562 48.72 17.61 -7.66
N ASP A 563 48.49 16.44 -8.28
CA ASP A 563 49.42 15.85 -9.26
C ASP A 563 49.24 16.38 -10.69
N SER A 564 48.11 17.02 -11.01
CA SER A 564 47.90 17.64 -12.33
C SER A 564 48.43 19.08 -12.45
N SER A 565 48.77 19.73 -11.32
CA SER A 565 49.32 21.11 -11.32
C SER A 565 50.82 21.22 -11.61
N SER A 566 51.55 20.10 -11.73
CA SER A 566 53.02 20.09 -11.89
C SER A 566 53.52 19.93 -13.33
N ILE A 567 52.64 19.83 -14.33
CA ILE A 567 53.02 19.46 -15.72
C ILE A 567 52.92 20.63 -16.75
N TRP A 568 52.39 21.80 -16.40
CA TRP A 568 52.12 22.88 -17.38
C TRP A 568 52.87 24.22 -17.20
N MET A 569 54.08 24.24 -16.63
CA MET A 569 54.91 25.45 -16.62
C MET A 569 56.36 25.16 -17.01
N SER A 570 56.64 25.14 -18.32
CA SER A 570 57.99 25.33 -18.87
C SER A 570 57.93 25.64 -20.37
N ARG A 571 57.89 26.92 -20.73
CA ARG A 571 58.55 27.52 -21.92
C ARG A 571 58.39 29.05 -21.87
N PRO A 572 59.50 29.83 -21.91
CA PRO A 572 59.45 31.29 -21.92
C PRO A 572 59.56 31.86 -23.34
N LEU A 573 59.20 33.16 -23.41
CA LEU A 573 59.18 34.13 -24.52
C LEU A 573 57.88 34.20 -25.33
#